data_AF-A0A671WT70-F1
#
_entry.id   AF-A0A671WT70-F1
#
_cell.length_a   1.000
_cell.length_b   1.000
_cell.length_c   1.000
_cell.angle_alpha   90.00
_cell.angle_beta   90.00
_cell.angle_gamma   90.00
#
_symmetry.space_group_name_H-M   'P 1'
#
loop_
_entity.id
_entity.type
_entity.pdbx_description
1 polymer ?
#
loop_
_entity_poly.entity_id
_entity_poly.type
_entity_poly.pdbx_seq_one_letter_code
_entity_poly.pdbx_strand_id
1 'polypeptide(L)'
;MYLRCVWNYDVDCFVTDPQNNVLYNETEKQFDSFSHTTAMKGVYMVCFSNEFSTFTHKTVYLDFRFGDDEPLLQGMTRATGLTQVRMRKLKFGNQLLALSTVSRSAAAGLSQSPAVLSPAAVRLQQRRNYATKRIKVDQPVVEMDGDEMTRIIWEFIKEKLILSNVDVELKYYDLGLPYRDQTDDQVTIDSALATKKYNVAVKCATITPDEERVEEFKLKKMWKSPNGTIRNILGGTVFREPILCKNIPRLVPGWTLPITIGRHAFGDQYRATDFVVDQPGKFKMVFSPADGSQPKEWEVYNFTAGGCGMGMYNTDESITGFAHSCFQYAIQKKWPLYMSTKNTILKAYDGRFKDIFEEIFEKQYKPEFDKLKIWYEHRLIDDMVAQVLKSSGGFVWACKNYDGDVQSDILAQGFGSLGLMTSVLVCPDGKTIEAEAAHGTVTRHYREHQRGRQTSTNPIASIFAWTRGLEHRGKLDGNTDLMKFSQTLEKVCVATVENGVMTKDLAGCIHGLANCKLNEHYVNTSDFLDAIRTNLDKALGK
;
A
#
# COMPACT_ATOMS: atom_id res chain seq x y z
N MET A 1 18.54 10.97 41.48
CA MET A 1 17.73 10.30 40.43
C MET A 1 16.27 10.61 40.66
N TYR A 2 15.58 11.17 39.66
CA TYR A 2 14.15 11.49 39.75
C TYR A 2 13.39 10.70 38.68
N LEU A 3 12.68 9.66 39.10
CA LEU A 3 11.86 8.82 38.23
C LEU A 3 10.44 9.37 38.26
N ARG A 4 9.89 9.79 37.11
CA ARG A 4 8.47 10.16 37.01
C ARG A 4 7.81 9.33 35.94
N CYS A 5 6.94 8.44 36.39
CA CYS A 5 6.30 7.43 35.59
C CYS A 5 4.85 7.87 35.32
N VAL A 6 4.60 8.41 34.11
CA VAL A 6 3.27 8.83 33.68
C VAL A 6 2.76 7.86 32.62
N TRP A 7 1.73 7.07 32.93
CA TRP A 7 1.20 6.07 32.02
C TRP A 7 -0.31 6.20 31.85
N ASN A 8 -0.80 5.79 30.67
CA ASN A 8 -2.22 5.54 30.46
C ASN A 8 -2.62 4.08 30.76
N TYR A 9 -1.66 3.20 31.09
CA TYR A 9 -1.85 1.74 31.28
C TYR A 9 -0.72 1.13 32.14
N ASP A 10 -1.01 0.04 32.85
CA ASP A 10 -0.18 -0.60 33.91
C ASP A 10 1.24 -1.01 33.46
N VAL A 11 2.29 -0.62 34.20
CA VAL A 11 3.72 -0.98 33.95
C VAL A 11 4.38 -1.46 35.24
N ASP A 12 5.25 -2.47 35.12
CA ASP A 12 6.10 -2.92 36.23
C ASP A 12 7.46 -2.24 36.14
N CYS A 13 7.93 -1.70 37.26
CA CYS A 13 9.19 -0.97 37.33
C CYS A 13 10.02 -1.47 38.53
N PHE A 14 11.27 -1.78 38.25
CA PHE A 14 12.22 -2.30 39.21
C PHE A 14 13.54 -1.54 39.16
N VAL A 15 14.02 -1.06 40.30
CA VAL A 15 15.28 -0.31 40.43
C VAL A 15 16.18 -0.97 41.46
N THR A 16 17.45 -1.14 41.13
CA THR A 16 18.48 -1.67 42.04
C THR A 16 19.70 -0.77 42.14
N ASP A 17 20.36 -0.82 43.29
CA ASP A 17 21.65 -0.19 43.54
C ASP A 17 22.82 -1.03 42.97
N PRO A 18 24.07 -0.53 43.03
CA PRO A 18 25.23 -1.26 42.52
C PRO A 18 25.54 -2.60 43.21
N GLN A 19 24.91 -2.90 44.34
CA GLN A 19 25.04 -4.14 45.09
C GLN A 19 23.82 -5.05 44.88
N ASN A 20 22.94 -4.71 43.93
CA ASN A 20 21.67 -5.38 43.65
C ASN A 20 20.63 -5.29 44.78
N ASN A 21 20.75 -4.34 45.71
CA ASN A 21 19.67 -4.08 46.66
C ASN A 21 18.53 -3.37 45.94
N VAL A 22 17.30 -3.80 46.21
CA VAL A 22 16.10 -3.22 45.59
C VAL A 22 15.81 -1.86 46.20
N LEU A 23 15.79 -0.82 45.36
CA LEU A 23 15.46 0.54 45.75
C LEU A 23 14.00 0.89 45.45
N TYR A 24 13.41 0.26 44.44
CA TYR A 24 12.02 0.46 44.04
C TYR A 24 11.54 -0.78 43.28
N ASN A 25 10.35 -1.27 43.60
CA ASN A 25 9.73 -2.43 42.95
C ASN A 25 8.22 -2.31 43.01
N GLU A 26 7.62 -1.85 41.92
CA GLU A 26 6.18 -1.68 41.82
C GLU A 26 5.66 -2.41 40.59
N THR A 27 4.46 -2.98 40.72
CA THR A 27 3.80 -3.83 39.72
C THR A 27 2.45 -3.20 39.39
N GLU A 28 2.07 -3.24 38.11
CA GLU A 28 0.78 -2.76 37.60
C GLU A 28 0.41 -1.29 37.93
N LYS A 29 1.37 -0.37 37.95
CA LYS A 29 1.07 1.05 38.25
C LYS A 29 0.73 1.86 36.99
N GLN A 30 -0.32 2.67 37.07
CA GLN A 30 -0.72 3.64 36.04
C GLN A 30 -0.01 5.00 36.18
N PHE A 31 0.31 5.40 37.40
CA PHE A 31 1.06 6.62 37.65
C PHE A 31 1.86 6.48 38.94
N ASP A 32 3.16 6.81 38.89
CA ASP A 32 3.96 6.95 40.11
C ASP A 32 5.16 7.89 39.90
N SER A 33 5.78 8.34 40.98
CA SER A 33 7.06 9.04 40.96
C SER A 33 7.95 8.57 42.10
N PHE A 34 9.18 8.16 41.76
CA PHE A 34 10.17 7.68 42.69
C PHE A 34 11.42 8.57 42.65
N SER A 35 11.77 9.15 43.79
CA SER A 35 12.98 9.99 43.92
C SER A 35 13.98 9.31 44.83
N HIS A 36 15.24 9.20 44.37
CA HIS A 36 16.31 8.60 45.16
C HIS A 36 17.62 9.36 44.99
N THR A 37 18.25 9.68 46.11
CA THR A 37 19.60 10.25 46.15
C THR A 37 20.60 9.10 46.26
N THR A 38 21.48 8.97 45.27
CA THR A 38 22.45 7.88 45.20
C THR A 38 23.43 7.95 46.37
N ALA A 39 23.39 6.96 47.26
CA ALA A 39 24.25 6.91 48.44
C ALA A 39 25.69 6.46 48.14
N MET A 40 25.94 5.86 46.96
CA MET A 40 27.25 5.34 46.60
C MET A 40 27.50 5.33 45.10
N LYS A 41 28.78 5.26 44.72
CA LYS A 41 29.20 5.22 43.32
C LYS A 41 29.02 3.80 42.76
N GLY A 42 28.44 3.68 41.56
CA GLY A 42 28.32 2.42 40.84
C GLY A 42 27.18 2.44 39.80
N VAL A 43 26.87 1.26 39.25
CA VAL A 43 25.80 1.11 38.25
C VAL A 43 24.47 0.87 38.95
N TYR A 44 23.54 1.80 38.77
CA TYR A 44 22.13 1.60 39.16
C TYR A 44 21.38 1.03 37.96
N MET A 45 20.58 -0.01 38.18
CA MET A 45 19.83 -0.68 37.11
C MET A 45 18.34 -0.37 37.26
N VAL A 46 17.72 0.09 36.16
CA VAL A 46 16.29 0.36 36.06
C VAL A 46 15.72 -0.58 34.99
N CYS A 47 14.80 -1.44 35.39
CA CYS A 47 14.14 -2.43 34.56
C CYS A 47 12.65 -2.13 34.46
N PHE A 48 12.09 -2.30 33.26
CA PHE A 48 10.65 -2.21 33.02
C PHE A 48 10.17 -3.54 32.43
N SER A 49 9.05 -4.04 32.95
CA SER A 49 8.34 -5.18 32.37
C SER A 49 6.97 -4.76 31.89
N ASN A 50 6.48 -5.52 30.92
CA ASN A 50 5.14 -5.38 30.35
C ASN A 50 4.41 -6.72 30.39
N GLU A 51 4.70 -7.53 31.41
CA GLU A 51 4.27 -8.93 31.50
C GLU A 51 2.75 -9.07 31.54
N PHE A 52 2.04 -8.04 32.02
CA PHE A 52 0.59 -8.06 32.23
C PHE A 52 -0.23 -7.12 31.33
N SER A 53 0.37 -6.35 30.41
CA SER A 53 -0.36 -5.31 29.66
C SER A 53 -0.73 -5.64 28.22
N THR A 54 -1.84 -5.06 27.75
CA THR A 54 -2.29 -5.11 26.35
C THR A 54 -1.30 -4.41 25.42
N PHE A 55 -1.16 -4.88 24.18
CA PHE A 55 -0.22 -4.36 23.18
C PHE A 55 -0.55 -2.91 22.79
N THR A 56 -0.05 -1.96 23.57
CA THR A 56 -0.17 -0.51 23.36
C THR A 56 1.19 0.15 23.55
N HIS A 57 1.44 1.26 22.84
CA HIS A 57 2.68 2.02 23.03
C HIS A 57 2.66 2.69 24.41
N LYS A 58 3.77 2.56 25.17
CA LYS A 58 3.95 3.17 26.50
C LYS A 58 5.18 4.07 26.49
N THR A 59 5.04 5.27 27.01
CA THR A 59 6.13 6.27 27.05
C THR A 59 6.64 6.42 28.47
N VAL A 60 7.89 6.04 28.69
CA VAL A 60 8.58 6.12 29.99
C VAL A 60 9.35 7.43 30.08
N TYR A 61 9.08 8.25 31.09
CA TYR A 61 9.87 9.47 31.35
C TYR A 61 10.88 9.21 32.48
N LEU A 62 12.14 9.54 32.21
CA LEU A 62 13.27 9.36 33.13
C LEU A 62 14.01 10.69 33.23
N ASP A 63 14.17 11.23 34.44
CA ASP A 63 14.93 12.45 34.69
C ASP A 63 16.11 12.17 35.64
N PHE A 64 17.33 12.27 35.12
CA PHE A 64 18.55 12.10 35.91
C PHE A 64 19.13 13.46 36.24
N ARG A 65 18.92 13.90 37.48
CA ARG A 65 19.55 15.11 38.00
C ARG A 65 20.83 14.80 38.75
N PHE A 66 21.83 15.64 38.54
CA PHE A 66 23.14 15.59 39.19
C PHE A 66 23.47 16.98 39.74
N GLY A 67 23.74 17.09 41.04
CA GLY A 67 24.10 18.35 41.70
C GLY A 67 22.92 19.18 42.22
N ASP A 68 23.26 20.32 42.83
CA ASP A 68 22.36 21.22 43.57
C ASP A 68 21.66 22.26 42.67
N ASP A 69 20.90 21.83 41.65
CA ASP A 69 20.11 22.74 40.80
C ASP A 69 18.59 22.49 40.90
N GLU A 70 17.81 23.57 41.10
CA GLU A 70 16.34 23.57 41.14
C GLU A 70 15.70 23.41 39.74
N PRO A 71 14.60 22.63 39.59
CA PRO A 71 13.86 22.50 38.34
C PRO A 71 12.80 23.60 38.14
N LEU A 72 12.93 24.38 37.07
CA LEU A 72 11.93 25.37 36.67
C LEU A 72 10.91 24.76 35.70
N LEU A 73 9.63 24.74 36.06
CA LEU A 73 8.68 25.37 35.12
C LEU A 73 8.83 26.88 35.37
N GLN A 74 8.94 27.76 34.37
CA GLN A 74 8.50 27.66 32.98
C GLN A 74 9.61 28.07 32.00
N GLY A 75 9.79 27.25 30.97
CA GLY A 75 10.46 27.58 29.72
C GLY A 75 11.96 27.91 29.80
N MET A 76 12.84 26.89 29.76
CA MET A 76 13.86 26.74 28.70
C MET A 76 14.94 25.68 28.98
N THR A 77 15.32 25.04 27.86
CA THR A 77 16.64 24.59 27.38
C THR A 77 17.66 23.85 28.26
N ARG A 78 17.84 22.58 27.88
CA ARG A 78 19.08 21.78 27.80
C ARG A 78 20.12 21.97 28.93
N ALA A 79 20.25 20.90 29.72
CA ALA A 79 21.54 20.38 30.15
C ALA A 79 21.71 18.95 29.62
N THR A 80 22.33 18.79 28.45
CA THR A 80 22.84 17.49 27.97
C THR A 80 24.17 17.21 28.66
N GLY A 81 24.11 16.55 29.82
CA GLY A 81 25.25 15.84 30.39
C GLY A 81 25.33 14.44 29.79
N LEU A 82 26.25 14.23 28.85
CA LEU A 82 26.57 12.92 28.27
C LEU A 82 27.15 11.99 29.34
N THR A 83 26.34 11.04 29.81
CA THR A 83 26.80 9.81 30.47
C THR A 83 26.42 8.62 29.60
N GLN A 84 27.37 7.70 29.39
CA GLN A 84 27.19 6.51 28.55
C GLN A 84 26.02 5.65 29.04
N VAL A 85 24.85 5.78 28.43
CA VAL A 85 23.73 4.84 28.59
C VAL A 85 23.97 3.67 27.63
N ARG A 86 24.47 2.55 28.16
CA ARG A 86 24.62 1.31 27.37
C ARG A 86 23.36 0.45 27.53
N MET A 87 22.37 0.63 26.67
CA MET A 87 21.22 -0.28 26.61
C MET A 87 21.64 -1.63 26.01
N ARG A 88 21.57 -2.71 26.81
CA ARG A 88 21.70 -4.09 26.33
C ARG A 88 20.31 -4.73 26.23
N LYS A 89 19.84 -5.01 25.00
CA LYS A 89 18.75 -5.97 24.76
C LYS A 89 19.35 -7.38 24.79
N LEU A 90 19.07 -8.17 25.83
CA LEU A 90 19.41 -9.60 25.85
C LEU A 90 18.25 -10.41 25.24
N LYS A 91 18.55 -11.21 24.22
CA LYS A 91 17.67 -12.28 23.72
C LYS A 91 17.89 -13.52 24.60
N PHE A 92 16.83 -14.08 25.18
CA PHE A 92 16.85 -15.40 25.78
C PHE A 92 16.54 -16.47 24.71
N GLY A 93 17.36 -17.53 24.68
CA GLY A 93 17.15 -18.70 23.83
C GLY A 93 18.16 -19.80 24.20
N ASN A 94 17.64 -20.86 24.81
CA ASN A 94 18.37 -22.01 25.37
C ASN A 94 18.99 -22.94 24.30
N GLN A 95 20.15 -23.51 24.69
CA GLN A 95 20.68 -24.86 24.46
C GLN A 95 20.54 -25.52 23.08
N LEU A 96 21.69 -25.79 22.46
CA LEU A 96 21.88 -26.71 21.33
C LEU A 96 22.60 -27.97 21.83
N LEU A 97 21.94 -29.12 21.71
CA LEU A 97 22.51 -30.46 21.92
C LEU A 97 22.33 -31.27 20.63
N ALA A 98 23.44 -31.90 20.23
CA ALA A 98 23.59 -33.09 19.39
C ALA A 98 23.08 -33.07 17.93
N LEU A 99 24.03 -33.32 17.01
CA LEU A 99 23.78 -34.12 15.79
C LEU A 99 25.03 -34.99 15.53
N SER A 100 24.87 -36.29 15.79
CA SER A 100 25.77 -37.36 15.39
C SER A 100 25.32 -37.96 14.06
N THR A 101 26.31 -38.23 13.20
CA THR A 101 26.33 -39.26 12.13
C THR A 101 25.27 -39.24 11.03
N VAL A 102 25.75 -39.03 9.79
CA VAL A 102 25.12 -39.54 8.57
C VAL A 102 26.09 -40.49 7.87
N SER A 103 25.58 -41.69 7.62
CA SER A 103 26.23 -42.85 7.03
C SER A 103 26.60 -42.65 5.55
N ARG A 104 27.75 -43.20 5.16
CA ARG A 104 28.07 -43.57 3.77
C ARG A 104 27.38 -44.89 3.44
N SER A 105 26.73 -45.02 2.29
CA SER A 105 26.94 -46.14 1.37
C SER A 105 26.39 -45.80 -0.02
N ALA A 106 27.27 -45.70 -1.00
CA ALA A 106 26.96 -45.90 -2.40
C ALA A 106 27.83 -47.07 -2.87
N ALA A 107 27.23 -48.09 -3.47
CA ALA A 107 27.84 -48.89 -4.52
C ALA A 107 26.82 -49.92 -5.03
N ALA A 108 26.56 -49.83 -6.32
CA ALA A 108 25.84 -50.79 -7.13
C ALA A 108 26.63 -52.10 -7.28
N GLY A 109 25.90 -53.20 -7.42
CA GLY A 109 26.42 -54.50 -7.86
C GLY A 109 25.38 -55.18 -8.72
N LEU A 110 25.62 -55.21 -10.03
CA LEU A 110 24.86 -55.94 -11.04
C LEU A 110 25.03 -57.44 -10.85
N SER A 111 23.95 -58.21 -11.01
CA SER A 111 24.05 -59.60 -11.45
C SER A 111 22.90 -59.92 -12.42
N GLN A 112 23.28 -60.56 -13.52
CA GLN A 112 22.41 -61.03 -14.60
C GLN A 112 21.83 -62.40 -14.25
N SER A 113 20.57 -62.63 -14.60
CA SER A 113 20.06 -63.96 -15.00
C SER A 113 18.78 -63.79 -15.84
N PRO A 114 18.62 -64.53 -16.95
CA PRO A 114 17.46 -64.40 -17.83
C PRO A 114 16.41 -65.47 -17.55
N ALA A 115 15.14 -65.09 -17.40
CA ALA A 115 14.02 -66.04 -17.54
C ALA A 115 12.73 -65.32 -17.95
N VAL A 116 12.30 -65.62 -19.18
CA VAL A 116 10.93 -65.87 -19.68
C VAL A 116 9.83 -64.88 -19.26
N LEU A 117 9.32 -64.09 -20.23
CA LEU A 117 8.04 -63.39 -20.14
C LEU A 117 7.19 -63.62 -21.39
N SER A 118 5.96 -64.07 -21.16
CA SER A 118 4.84 -64.20 -22.11
C SER A 118 4.48 -62.88 -22.81
N PRO A 119 3.82 -62.91 -23.98
CA PRO A 119 3.44 -61.70 -24.68
C PRO A 119 2.24 -61.03 -23.98
N ALA A 120 2.51 -59.93 -23.27
CA ALA A 120 1.47 -59.03 -22.80
C ALA A 120 1.01 -58.12 -23.96
N ALA A 121 -0.30 -58.07 -24.18
CA ALA A 121 -0.95 -57.26 -25.18
C ALA A 121 -0.53 -55.78 -25.08
N VAL A 122 -0.05 -55.23 -26.21
CA VAL A 122 0.20 -53.80 -26.37
C VAL A 122 -1.15 -53.07 -26.40
N ARG A 123 -1.62 -52.60 -25.23
CA ARG A 123 -2.56 -51.48 -25.20
C ARG A 123 -1.78 -50.24 -25.62
N LEU A 124 -2.08 -49.73 -26.82
CA LEU A 124 -1.77 -48.36 -27.22
C LEU A 124 -2.40 -47.41 -26.19
N GLN A 125 -1.63 -47.03 -25.17
CA GLN A 125 -1.91 -45.81 -24.42
C GLN A 125 -1.68 -44.66 -25.40
N GLN A 126 -2.76 -44.14 -25.97
CA GLN A 126 -2.78 -42.80 -26.51
C GLN A 126 -2.29 -41.86 -25.39
N ARG A 127 -1.01 -41.46 -25.46
CA ARG A 127 -0.53 -40.27 -24.76
C ARG A 127 -1.33 -39.10 -25.34
N ARG A 128 -2.43 -38.72 -24.68
CA ARG A 128 -3.03 -37.42 -24.89
C ARG A 128 -1.98 -36.40 -24.47
N ASN A 129 -1.34 -35.77 -25.45
CA ASN A 129 -0.56 -34.57 -25.23
C ASN A 129 -1.53 -33.46 -24.78
N TYR A 130 -1.76 -33.35 -23.47
CA TYR A 130 -2.39 -32.17 -22.89
C TYR A 130 -1.34 -31.04 -22.80
N ALA A 131 -0.82 -30.62 -23.96
CA ALA A 131 -0.24 -29.29 -24.04
C ALA A 131 -1.43 -28.33 -23.93
N THR A 132 -1.70 -27.83 -22.73
CA THR A 132 -2.73 -26.81 -22.53
C THR A 132 -2.31 -25.61 -23.39
N LYS A 133 -3.08 -25.33 -24.47
CA LYS A 133 -2.80 -24.21 -25.36
C LYS A 133 -2.95 -22.93 -24.54
N ARG A 134 -1.83 -22.25 -24.29
CA ARG A 134 -1.82 -20.92 -23.67
C ARG A 134 -2.57 -19.92 -24.57
N ILE A 135 -3.27 -18.98 -23.96
CA ILE A 135 -4.00 -17.92 -24.66
C ILE A 135 -2.98 -17.01 -25.34
N LYS A 136 -3.04 -16.88 -26.67
CA LYS A 136 -2.16 -15.99 -27.43
C LYS A 136 -2.60 -14.54 -27.24
N VAL A 137 -1.65 -13.63 -27.06
CA VAL A 137 -1.90 -12.18 -26.96
C VAL A 137 -1.09 -11.46 -28.04
N ASP A 138 -1.76 -10.61 -28.81
CA ASP A 138 -1.19 -10.03 -30.03
C ASP A 138 -0.24 -8.86 -29.76
N GLN A 139 -0.53 -8.07 -28.72
CA GLN A 139 0.25 -6.91 -28.34
C GLN A 139 0.85 -7.09 -26.94
N PRO A 140 2.03 -6.50 -26.68
CA PRO A 140 2.70 -6.69 -25.40
C PRO A 140 2.02 -5.94 -24.26
N VAL A 141 2.39 -6.33 -23.05
CA VAL A 141 2.07 -5.61 -21.80
C VAL A 141 3.40 -5.16 -21.16
N VAL A 142 3.44 -3.93 -20.66
CA VAL A 142 4.58 -3.45 -19.87
C VAL A 142 4.48 -4.04 -18.47
N GLU A 143 5.53 -4.72 -18.03
CA GLU A 143 5.63 -5.24 -16.68
C GLU A 143 6.64 -4.39 -15.90
N MET A 144 6.19 -3.78 -14.81
CA MET A 144 7.04 -3.04 -13.88
C MET A 144 7.20 -3.85 -12.60
N ASP A 145 8.36 -4.46 -12.41
CA ASP A 145 8.69 -5.20 -11.19
C ASP A 145 8.91 -4.24 -10.00
N GLY A 146 8.98 -4.77 -8.79
CA GLY A 146 9.02 -3.96 -7.58
C GLY A 146 9.91 -4.53 -6.49
N ASP A 147 9.50 -4.31 -5.24
CA ASP A 147 10.35 -4.51 -4.06
C ASP A 147 9.74 -5.45 -3.01
N GLU A 148 10.59 -5.94 -2.11
CA GLU A 148 10.25 -6.62 -0.86
C GLU A 148 9.22 -7.78 -0.99
N MET A 149 8.19 -7.81 -0.15
CA MET A 149 7.25 -8.93 -0.08
C MET A 149 6.39 -9.01 -1.35
N THR A 150 6.08 -7.87 -1.95
CA THR A 150 5.32 -7.80 -3.19
C THR A 150 6.12 -8.36 -4.37
N ARG A 151 7.44 -8.16 -4.44
CA ARG A 151 8.29 -8.77 -5.48
C ARG A 151 8.23 -10.30 -5.46
N ILE A 152 8.26 -10.90 -4.28
CA ILE A 152 8.14 -12.35 -4.09
C ILE A 152 6.78 -12.88 -4.58
N ILE A 153 5.71 -12.18 -4.21
CA ILE A 153 4.35 -12.53 -4.65
C ILE A 153 4.20 -12.35 -6.16
N TRP A 154 4.77 -11.28 -6.71
CA TRP A 154 4.71 -10.92 -8.12
C TRP A 154 5.29 -12.01 -9.02
N GLU A 155 6.45 -12.57 -8.64
CA GLU A 155 7.07 -13.70 -9.34
C GLU A 155 6.15 -14.92 -9.37
N PHE A 156 5.53 -15.28 -8.23
CA PHE A 156 4.57 -16.40 -8.21
C PHE A 156 3.39 -16.16 -9.13
N ILE A 157 2.78 -14.97 -9.07
CA ILE A 157 1.63 -14.62 -9.91
C ILE A 157 2.00 -14.76 -11.38
N LYS A 158 3.11 -14.13 -11.79
CA LYS A 158 3.61 -14.19 -13.16
C LYS A 158 3.84 -15.62 -13.63
N GLU A 159 4.63 -16.41 -12.90
CA GLU A 159 5.07 -17.73 -13.36
C GLU A 159 3.97 -18.80 -13.25
N LYS A 160 3.20 -18.77 -12.16
CA LYS A 160 2.26 -19.85 -11.82
C LYS A 160 0.83 -19.58 -12.23
N LEU A 161 0.40 -18.31 -12.26
CA LEU A 161 -0.97 -17.95 -12.60
C LEU A 161 -1.08 -17.39 -14.03
N ILE A 162 -0.15 -16.53 -14.45
CA ILE A 162 -0.24 -15.83 -15.74
C ILE A 162 0.43 -16.62 -16.87
N LEU A 163 1.76 -16.77 -16.87
CA LEU A 163 2.54 -17.35 -17.98
C LEU A 163 2.30 -18.85 -18.21
N SER A 164 1.74 -19.55 -17.21
CA SER A 164 1.27 -20.93 -17.31
C SER A 164 -0.04 -21.06 -18.13
N ASN A 165 -0.76 -19.95 -18.33
CA ASN A 165 -2.07 -19.90 -18.98
C ASN A 165 -2.12 -18.96 -20.19
N VAL A 166 -1.26 -17.94 -20.22
CA VAL A 166 -1.26 -16.86 -21.21
C VAL A 166 0.14 -16.76 -21.82
N ASP A 167 0.18 -16.66 -23.15
CA ASP A 167 1.38 -16.42 -23.93
C ASP A 167 1.37 -14.98 -24.42
N VAL A 168 1.83 -14.09 -23.53
CA VAL A 168 1.89 -12.64 -23.72
C VAL A 168 3.35 -12.20 -23.75
N GLU A 169 3.68 -11.30 -24.67
CA GLU A 169 4.98 -10.64 -24.65
C GLU A 169 5.01 -9.59 -23.53
N LEU A 170 5.96 -9.71 -22.61
CA LEU A 170 6.15 -8.75 -21.53
C LEU A 170 7.33 -7.83 -21.84
N LYS A 171 7.09 -6.51 -21.85
CA LYS A 171 8.16 -5.51 -21.85
C LYS A 171 8.54 -5.25 -20.39
N TYR A 172 9.52 -6.00 -19.92
CA TYR A 172 9.95 -6.00 -18.52
C TYR A 172 10.84 -4.80 -18.17
N TYR A 173 10.53 -4.15 -17.06
CA TYR A 173 11.31 -3.10 -16.43
C TYR A 173 11.42 -3.38 -14.93
N ASP A 174 12.64 -3.50 -14.41
CA ASP A 174 12.87 -3.69 -12.98
C ASP A 174 12.80 -2.34 -12.25
N LEU A 175 11.70 -2.03 -11.57
CA LEU A 175 11.62 -0.83 -10.72
C LEU A 175 11.99 -1.10 -9.26
N GLY A 176 12.64 -2.24 -8.98
CA GLY A 176 13.27 -2.50 -7.70
C GLY A 176 14.26 -1.40 -7.35
N LEU A 177 14.27 -0.98 -6.09
CA LEU A 177 15.08 0.12 -5.59
C LEU A 177 16.57 0.00 -5.95
N PRO A 178 17.23 -1.17 -5.88
CA PRO A 178 18.62 -1.31 -6.31
C PRO A 178 18.84 -0.96 -7.79
N TYR A 179 17.95 -1.38 -8.69
CA TYR A 179 18.11 -1.13 -10.13
C TYR A 179 17.74 0.30 -10.51
N ARG A 180 16.76 0.90 -9.80
CA ARG A 180 16.50 2.34 -9.90
C ARG A 180 17.73 3.15 -9.49
N ASP A 181 18.38 2.82 -8.37
CA ASP A 181 19.61 3.51 -7.96
C ASP A 181 20.74 3.31 -8.96
N GLN A 182 20.91 2.09 -9.49
CA GLN A 182 21.90 1.77 -10.51
C GLN A 182 21.73 2.62 -11.79
N THR A 183 20.48 2.80 -12.24
CA THR A 183 20.12 3.51 -13.48
C THR A 183 19.84 4.99 -13.29
N ASP A 184 20.12 5.54 -12.10
CA ASP A 184 19.80 6.92 -11.74
C ASP A 184 18.32 7.29 -11.96
N ASP A 185 17.44 6.33 -11.66
CA ASP A 185 15.98 6.34 -11.83
C ASP A 185 15.49 6.41 -13.30
N GLN A 186 16.38 6.25 -14.28
CA GLN A 186 16.03 6.27 -15.70
C GLN A 186 15.07 5.14 -16.09
N VAL A 187 15.20 3.95 -15.47
CA VAL A 187 14.30 2.81 -15.71
C VAL A 187 12.83 3.15 -15.41
N THR A 188 12.58 4.01 -14.42
CA THR A 188 11.23 4.49 -14.08
C THR A 188 10.64 5.32 -15.21
N ILE A 189 11.45 6.21 -15.81
CA ILE A 189 11.03 7.04 -16.94
C ILE A 189 10.80 6.17 -18.18
N ASP A 190 11.74 5.27 -18.49
CA ASP A 190 11.67 4.40 -19.66
C ASP A 190 10.43 3.50 -19.63
N SER A 191 10.11 2.96 -18.45
CA SER A 191 8.91 2.13 -18.28
C SER A 191 7.63 2.94 -18.52
N ALA A 192 7.54 4.19 -18.06
CA ALA A 192 6.39 5.06 -18.32
C ALA A 192 6.26 5.40 -19.82
N LEU A 193 7.36 5.66 -20.51
CA LEU A 193 7.36 5.90 -21.95
C LEU A 193 6.96 4.64 -22.74
N ALA A 194 7.39 3.47 -22.29
CA ALA A 194 6.95 2.19 -22.84
C ALA A 194 5.44 1.99 -22.63
N THR A 195 4.89 2.38 -21.48
CA THR A 195 3.44 2.33 -21.24
C THR A 195 2.68 3.23 -22.21
N LYS A 196 3.15 4.44 -22.50
CA LYS A 196 2.54 5.28 -23.57
C LYS A 196 2.55 4.59 -24.93
N LYS A 197 3.63 3.87 -25.23
CA LYS A 197 3.78 3.17 -26.52
C LYS A 197 2.87 1.95 -26.63
N TYR A 198 2.75 1.16 -25.56
CA TYR A 198 2.04 -0.13 -25.57
C TYR A 198 0.65 -0.09 -24.92
N ASN A 199 0.27 1.05 -24.35
CA ASN A 199 -1.02 1.40 -23.73
C ASN A 199 -1.36 0.64 -22.44
N VAL A 200 -0.63 -0.41 -22.06
CA VAL A 200 -0.97 -1.24 -20.90
C VAL A 200 0.26 -1.51 -20.07
N ALA A 201 0.20 -1.16 -18.79
CA ALA A 201 1.17 -1.56 -17.78
C ALA A 201 0.53 -2.28 -16.59
N VAL A 202 1.27 -3.23 -16.04
CA VAL A 202 1.00 -3.87 -14.75
C VAL A 202 2.20 -3.63 -13.85
N LYS A 203 1.94 -3.13 -12.64
CA LYS A 203 3.01 -2.64 -11.77
C LYS A 203 2.94 -3.26 -10.37
N CYS A 204 4.09 -3.76 -9.93
CA CYS A 204 4.34 -4.17 -8.56
C CYS A 204 4.60 -2.94 -7.65
N ALA A 205 4.31 -3.08 -6.36
CA ALA A 205 4.63 -2.04 -5.39
C ALA A 205 6.15 -1.83 -5.28
N THR A 206 6.54 -0.57 -5.12
CA THR A 206 7.94 -0.10 -5.13
C THR A 206 8.24 0.74 -3.89
N ILE A 207 9.44 0.66 -3.34
CA ILE A 207 9.87 1.51 -2.21
C ILE A 207 9.99 2.96 -2.69
N THR A 208 9.41 3.92 -1.96
CA THR A 208 9.83 5.32 -2.05
C THR A 208 10.81 5.56 -0.90
N PRO A 209 12.11 5.80 -1.17
CA PRO A 209 13.11 5.84 -0.11
C PRO A 209 12.97 7.08 0.77
N ASP A 210 13.12 6.89 2.08
CA ASP A 210 13.36 7.91 3.10
C ASP A 210 14.83 7.84 3.56
N GLU A 211 15.21 8.60 4.60
CA GLU A 211 16.56 8.62 5.16
C GLU A 211 17.02 7.23 5.62
N GLU A 212 16.13 6.44 6.23
CA GLU A 212 16.46 5.08 6.67
C GLU A 212 16.73 4.15 5.48
N ARG A 213 15.96 4.29 4.39
CA ARG A 213 16.18 3.52 3.16
C ARG A 213 17.44 3.92 2.42
N VAL A 214 17.82 5.20 2.45
CA VAL A 214 19.10 5.67 1.90
C VAL A 214 20.27 4.95 2.58
N GLU A 215 20.24 4.87 3.92
CA GLU A 215 21.24 4.14 4.69
C GLU A 215 21.18 2.62 4.45
N GLU A 216 19.99 2.01 4.48
CA GLU A 216 19.80 0.57 4.29
C GLU A 216 20.34 0.07 2.95
N PHE A 217 20.03 0.78 1.86
CA PHE A 217 20.38 0.40 0.50
C PHE A 217 21.66 1.07 -0.01
N LYS A 218 22.26 1.97 0.78
CA LYS A 218 23.43 2.79 0.39
C LYS A 218 23.19 3.57 -0.91
N LEU A 219 22.04 4.23 -0.98
CA LEU A 219 21.58 4.92 -2.19
C LEU A 219 22.45 6.13 -2.50
N LYS A 220 22.64 6.41 -3.81
CA LYS A 220 23.31 7.62 -4.29
C LYS A 220 22.59 8.90 -3.84
N LYS A 221 21.24 8.84 -3.79
CA LYS A 221 20.37 9.92 -3.32
C LYS A 221 19.01 9.35 -2.90
N MET A 222 18.21 10.19 -2.24
CA MET A 222 16.80 9.91 -1.99
C MET A 222 15.99 10.07 -3.28
N TRP A 223 15.76 8.97 -3.99
CA TRP A 223 15.01 8.97 -5.26
C TRP A 223 13.52 9.31 -5.07
N LYS A 224 12.92 9.93 -6.09
CA LYS A 224 11.49 10.25 -6.10
C LYS A 224 10.63 8.98 -6.17
N SER A 225 9.36 9.10 -5.82
CA SER A 225 8.40 8.00 -5.93
C SER A 225 8.20 7.59 -7.40
N PRO A 226 8.36 6.30 -7.75
CA PRO A 226 8.10 5.81 -9.10
C PRO A 226 6.66 6.09 -9.55
N ASN A 227 5.69 5.94 -8.65
CA ASN A 227 4.28 6.22 -8.92
C ASN A 227 4.08 7.69 -9.31
N GLY A 228 4.73 8.62 -8.60
CA GLY A 228 4.71 10.04 -8.94
C GLY A 228 5.31 10.29 -10.33
N THR A 229 6.48 9.74 -10.63
CA THR A 229 7.15 9.90 -11.93
C THR A 229 6.30 9.35 -13.09
N ILE A 230 5.79 8.13 -12.96
CA ILE A 230 4.96 7.49 -13.99
C ILE A 230 3.68 8.29 -14.23
N ARG A 231 2.96 8.68 -13.17
CA ARG A 231 1.73 9.50 -13.29
C ARG A 231 2.00 10.86 -13.92
N ASN A 232 3.14 11.48 -13.61
CA ASN A 232 3.54 12.75 -14.24
C ASN A 232 3.79 12.61 -15.73
N ILE A 233 4.34 11.48 -16.16
CA ILE A 233 4.61 11.21 -17.58
C ILE A 233 3.32 10.84 -18.29
N LEU A 234 2.56 9.89 -17.77
CA LEU A 234 1.33 9.39 -18.39
C LEU A 234 0.19 10.42 -18.36
N GLY A 235 0.10 11.19 -17.28
CA GLY A 235 -1.12 11.91 -16.93
C GLY A 235 -2.23 10.96 -16.50
N GLY A 236 -3.41 11.51 -16.23
CA GLY A 236 -4.62 10.72 -15.96
C GLY A 236 -5.03 10.64 -14.49
N THR A 237 -5.98 9.74 -14.26
CA THR A 237 -6.77 9.65 -13.02
C THR A 237 -6.60 8.28 -12.41
N VAL A 238 -6.31 8.21 -11.11
CA VAL A 238 -6.19 6.93 -10.41
C VAL A 238 -7.56 6.51 -9.89
N PHE A 239 -8.08 5.39 -10.39
CA PHE A 239 -9.31 4.78 -9.91
C PHE A 239 -9.01 3.69 -8.90
N ARG A 240 -9.55 3.83 -7.68
CA ARG A 240 -9.47 2.82 -6.62
C ARG A 240 -10.85 2.25 -6.35
N GLU A 241 -10.98 0.93 -6.40
CA GLU A 241 -12.24 0.22 -6.20
C GLU A 241 -12.04 -1.03 -5.32
N PRO A 242 -12.88 -1.23 -4.28
CA PRO A 242 -12.78 -2.38 -3.40
C PRO A 242 -13.23 -3.67 -4.08
N ILE A 243 -12.58 -4.77 -3.72
CA ILE A 243 -12.89 -6.14 -4.13
C ILE A 243 -13.81 -6.74 -3.07
N LEU A 244 -15.08 -6.95 -3.44
CA LEU A 244 -16.08 -7.45 -2.50
C LEU A 244 -16.01 -8.97 -2.35
N CYS A 245 -15.91 -9.43 -1.10
CA CYS A 245 -16.10 -10.82 -0.70
C CYS A 245 -17.27 -10.89 0.28
N LYS A 246 -18.27 -11.73 0.01
CA LYS A 246 -19.54 -11.74 0.78
C LYS A 246 -19.34 -12.00 2.27
N ASN A 247 -18.39 -12.87 2.62
CA ASN A 247 -18.09 -13.29 3.99
C ASN A 247 -17.14 -12.36 4.75
N ILE A 248 -16.64 -11.28 4.13
CA ILE A 248 -15.78 -10.29 4.81
C ILE A 248 -16.65 -9.14 5.32
N PRO A 249 -16.82 -8.97 6.64
CA PRO A 249 -17.61 -7.87 7.19
C PRO A 249 -17.05 -6.51 6.77
N ARG A 250 -17.95 -5.57 6.47
CA ARG A 250 -17.59 -4.17 6.22
C ARG A 250 -17.73 -3.37 7.52
N LEU A 251 -16.88 -2.36 7.72
CA LEU A 251 -16.99 -1.45 8.87
C LEU A 251 -18.26 -0.61 8.81
N VAL A 252 -18.71 -0.27 7.59
CA VAL A 252 -19.99 0.36 7.33
C VAL A 252 -20.91 -0.68 6.69
N PRO A 253 -21.83 -1.32 7.45
CA PRO A 253 -22.62 -2.45 6.96
C PRO A 253 -23.53 -2.11 5.77
N GLY A 254 -23.94 -0.85 5.64
CA GLY A 254 -24.79 -0.38 4.54
C GLY A 254 -24.12 -0.43 3.16
N TRP A 255 -22.79 -0.44 3.10
CA TRP A 255 -22.03 -0.51 1.85
C TRP A 255 -22.13 -1.90 1.21
N THR A 256 -23.21 -2.09 0.46
CA THR A 256 -23.56 -3.33 -0.23
C THR A 256 -23.05 -3.36 -1.67
N LEU A 257 -22.77 -2.19 -2.26
CA LEU A 257 -22.12 -2.00 -3.55
C LEU A 257 -20.74 -1.33 -3.38
N PRO A 258 -19.80 -1.51 -4.32
CA PRO A 258 -18.50 -0.85 -4.26
C PRO A 258 -18.64 0.67 -4.38
N ILE A 259 -17.66 1.41 -3.86
CA ILE A 259 -17.48 2.83 -4.13
C ILE A 259 -16.15 2.98 -4.85
N THR A 260 -16.15 3.59 -6.03
CA THR A 260 -14.92 3.84 -6.79
C THR A 260 -14.46 5.28 -6.58
N ILE A 261 -13.25 5.48 -6.08
CA ILE A 261 -12.63 6.81 -6.01
C ILE A 261 -11.86 7.07 -7.30
N GLY A 262 -12.15 8.15 -8.01
CA GLY A 262 -11.28 8.72 -9.02
C GLY A 262 -10.45 9.84 -8.41
N ARG A 263 -9.17 9.62 -8.16
CA ARG A 263 -8.25 10.61 -7.59
C ARG A 263 -7.55 11.41 -8.68
N HIS A 264 -7.64 12.73 -8.59
CA HIS A 264 -6.86 13.65 -9.40
C HIS A 264 -5.40 13.66 -8.97
N ALA A 265 -4.57 12.79 -9.54
CA ALA A 265 -3.19 12.58 -9.09
C ALA A 265 -2.20 13.63 -9.66
N PHE A 266 -2.54 14.92 -9.62
CA PHE A 266 -1.71 16.03 -10.08
C PHE A 266 -1.92 17.31 -9.26
N GLY A 267 -0.85 18.10 -9.09
CA GLY A 267 -0.92 19.42 -8.44
C GLY A 267 -1.28 19.36 -6.95
N ASP A 268 -1.93 20.43 -6.49
CA ASP A 268 -2.37 20.61 -5.10
C ASP A 268 -1.19 20.46 -4.11
N GLN A 269 -1.43 19.93 -2.90
CA GLN A 269 -0.41 19.73 -1.87
C GLN A 269 0.79 18.90 -2.35
N TYR A 270 0.60 18.01 -3.33
CA TYR A 270 1.62 17.07 -3.80
C TYR A 270 2.66 17.72 -4.73
N ARG A 271 2.47 18.98 -5.09
CA ARG A 271 3.42 19.82 -5.83
C ARG A 271 3.49 21.23 -5.26
N ALA A 272 3.19 21.37 -3.97
CA ALA A 272 3.28 22.63 -3.28
C ALA A 272 4.75 23.01 -3.02
N THR A 273 4.97 24.28 -2.72
CA THR A 273 6.21 24.77 -2.10
C THR A 273 5.84 25.34 -0.74
N ASP A 274 6.46 24.83 0.30
CA ASP A 274 6.23 25.19 1.69
C ASP A 274 7.53 25.64 2.37
N PHE A 275 7.39 26.41 3.45
CA PHE A 275 8.51 26.92 4.23
C PHE A 275 8.09 27.22 5.67
N VAL A 276 9.07 27.17 6.58
CA VAL A 276 8.92 27.63 7.97
C VAL A 276 9.28 29.11 8.05
N VAL A 277 8.48 29.86 8.80
CA VAL A 277 8.73 31.26 9.16
C VAL A 277 9.31 31.27 10.57
N ASP A 278 10.52 31.79 10.74
CA ASP A 278 11.23 31.85 12.01
C ASP A 278 11.27 33.26 12.63
N GLN A 279 10.82 34.27 11.89
CA GLN A 279 10.80 35.68 12.30
C GLN A 279 9.59 36.45 11.71
N PRO A 280 9.21 37.60 12.30
CA PRO A 280 8.13 38.43 11.77
C PRO A 280 8.37 38.86 10.31
N GLY A 281 7.32 38.86 9.48
CA GLY A 281 7.45 39.21 8.06
C GLY A 281 6.16 39.03 7.25
N LYS A 282 6.14 39.58 6.03
CA LYS A 282 4.98 39.49 5.11
C LYS A 282 5.14 38.35 4.11
N PHE A 283 4.15 37.47 4.04
CA PHE A 283 4.03 36.48 2.97
C PHE A 283 3.12 37.01 1.87
N LYS A 284 3.63 37.01 0.63
CA LYS A 284 2.95 37.49 -0.58
C LYS A 284 3.05 36.46 -1.70
N MET A 285 2.06 36.47 -2.60
CA MET A 285 2.09 35.75 -3.86
C MET A 285 2.20 36.74 -5.02
N VAL A 286 3.03 36.42 -6.02
CA VAL A 286 3.21 37.23 -7.22
C VAL A 286 2.99 36.35 -8.45
N PHE A 287 2.12 36.78 -9.36
CA PHE A 287 1.95 36.17 -10.67
C PHE A 287 2.44 37.15 -11.74
N SER A 288 3.44 36.74 -12.51
CA SER A 288 4.02 37.53 -13.61
C SER A 288 3.61 36.90 -14.95
N PRO A 289 2.70 37.54 -15.70
CA PRO A 289 2.28 37.06 -17.01
C PRO A 289 3.44 36.97 -18.02
N ALA A 290 3.48 35.89 -18.79
CA ALA A 290 4.53 35.67 -19.80
C ALA A 290 4.42 36.61 -21.01
N ASP A 291 3.24 37.19 -21.24
CA ASP A 291 2.98 38.17 -22.30
C ASP A 291 3.51 39.58 -21.97
N GLY A 292 4.13 39.75 -20.79
CA GLY A 292 4.66 41.02 -20.32
C GLY A 292 3.61 41.98 -19.75
N SER A 293 2.36 41.54 -19.60
CA SER A 293 1.35 42.33 -18.89
C SER A 293 1.68 42.49 -17.40
N GLN A 294 1.04 43.47 -16.75
CA GLN A 294 1.39 43.87 -15.38
C GLN A 294 1.29 42.71 -14.38
N PRO A 295 2.32 42.47 -13.56
CA PRO A 295 2.28 41.47 -12.50
C PRO A 295 1.14 41.73 -11.52
N LYS A 296 0.57 40.65 -10.99
CA LYS A 296 -0.43 40.70 -9.93
C LYS A 296 0.20 40.25 -8.62
N GLU A 297 -0.11 40.95 -7.54
CA GLU A 297 0.40 40.66 -6.21
C GLU A 297 -0.75 40.54 -5.21
N TRP A 298 -0.65 39.56 -4.32
CA TRP A 298 -1.58 39.35 -3.21
C TRP A 298 -0.81 39.17 -1.91
N GLU A 299 -1.12 39.97 -0.89
CA GLU A 299 -0.64 39.71 0.48
C GLU A 299 -1.47 38.57 1.07
N VAL A 300 -0.79 37.50 1.50
CA VAL A 300 -1.44 36.32 2.11
C VAL A 300 -1.60 36.54 3.61
N TYR A 301 -0.50 36.88 4.28
CA TYR A 301 -0.50 37.08 5.72
C TYR A 301 0.72 37.90 6.16
N ASN A 302 0.58 38.63 7.27
CA ASN A 302 1.67 39.32 7.95
C ASN A 302 1.97 38.61 9.29
N PHE A 303 3.05 37.82 9.31
CA PHE A 303 3.50 37.09 10.48
C PHE A 303 4.07 38.05 11.53
N THR A 304 3.56 37.97 12.77
CA THR A 304 4.07 38.71 13.93
C THR A 304 5.05 37.89 14.77
N ALA A 305 5.18 36.59 14.49
CA ALA A 305 6.07 35.62 15.12
C ALA A 305 6.29 34.44 14.16
N GLY A 306 6.86 33.33 14.63
CA GLY A 306 7.07 32.13 13.82
C GLY A 306 5.77 31.50 13.30
N GLY A 307 5.88 30.72 12.22
CA GLY A 307 4.75 30.09 11.54
C GLY A 307 5.20 29.23 10.35
N CYS A 308 4.29 28.98 9.41
CA CYS A 308 4.61 28.32 8.15
C CYS A 308 3.77 28.90 7.00
N GLY A 309 4.31 28.84 5.79
CA GLY A 309 3.64 29.27 4.57
C GLY A 309 3.69 28.20 3.49
N MET A 310 2.72 28.19 2.59
CA MET A 310 2.67 27.26 1.47
C MET A 310 1.96 27.90 0.27
N GLY A 311 2.44 27.59 -0.93
CA GLY A 311 1.75 27.87 -2.20
C GLY A 311 1.53 26.58 -2.99
N MET A 312 0.37 26.44 -3.63
CA MET A 312 0.03 25.28 -4.47
C MET A 312 -0.67 25.73 -5.75
N TYR A 313 -0.72 24.84 -6.75
CA TYR A 313 -1.30 25.14 -8.04
C TYR A 313 -1.93 23.90 -8.69
N ASN A 314 -2.79 24.17 -9.67
CA ASN A 314 -3.26 23.18 -10.62
C ASN A 314 -3.35 23.80 -12.03
N THR A 315 -3.74 23.02 -13.03
CA THR A 315 -3.87 23.47 -14.42
C THR A 315 -5.19 23.04 -15.01
N ASP A 316 -5.80 23.90 -15.83
CA ASP A 316 -7.05 23.59 -16.53
C ASP A 316 -6.92 22.30 -17.36
N GLU A 317 -5.79 22.11 -18.07
CA GLU A 317 -5.51 20.90 -18.85
C GLU A 317 -5.63 19.62 -18.00
N SER A 318 -5.01 19.62 -16.82
CA SER A 318 -5.05 18.47 -15.92
C SER A 318 -6.45 18.23 -15.35
N ILE A 319 -7.18 19.29 -14.99
CA ILE A 319 -8.54 19.19 -14.45
C ILE A 319 -9.51 18.69 -15.54
N THR A 320 -9.37 19.17 -16.77
CA THR A 320 -10.14 18.71 -17.93
C THR A 320 -9.89 17.23 -18.20
N GLY A 321 -8.62 16.80 -18.20
CA GLY A 321 -8.28 15.38 -18.34
C GLY A 321 -8.90 14.52 -17.24
N PHE A 322 -8.84 14.98 -15.99
CA PHE A 322 -9.46 14.34 -14.84
C PHE A 322 -10.99 14.18 -15.01
N ALA A 323 -11.68 15.25 -15.41
CA ALA A 323 -13.12 15.23 -15.65
C ALA A 323 -13.49 14.20 -16.73
N HIS A 324 -12.81 14.21 -17.88
CA HIS A 324 -13.04 13.25 -18.95
C HIS A 324 -12.88 11.80 -18.47
N SER A 325 -11.78 11.49 -17.77
CA SER A 325 -11.57 10.15 -17.21
C SER A 325 -12.71 9.73 -16.28
N CYS A 326 -13.17 10.61 -15.38
CA CYS A 326 -14.26 10.31 -14.44
C CYS A 326 -15.60 10.06 -15.15
N PHE A 327 -15.98 10.89 -16.12
CA PHE A 327 -17.23 10.68 -16.88
C PHE A 327 -17.20 9.39 -17.69
N GLN A 328 -16.09 9.12 -18.39
CA GLN A 328 -15.93 7.88 -19.18
C GLN A 328 -15.98 6.64 -18.28
N TYR A 329 -15.31 6.67 -17.13
CA TYR A 329 -15.32 5.56 -16.18
C TYR A 329 -16.72 5.32 -15.59
N ALA A 330 -17.44 6.39 -15.23
CA ALA A 330 -18.83 6.29 -14.75
C ALA A 330 -19.77 5.69 -15.80
N ILE A 331 -19.64 6.09 -17.07
CA ILE A 331 -20.37 5.49 -18.21
C ILE A 331 -20.06 4.01 -18.34
N GLN A 332 -18.78 3.62 -18.29
CA GLN A 332 -18.36 2.22 -18.38
C GLN A 332 -18.99 1.37 -17.27
N LYS A 333 -19.03 1.90 -16.04
CA LYS A 333 -19.64 1.25 -14.88
C LYS A 333 -21.18 1.33 -14.88
N LYS A 334 -21.75 2.23 -15.69
CA LYS A 334 -23.17 2.64 -15.66
C LYS A 334 -23.59 3.09 -14.26
N TRP A 335 -22.75 3.89 -13.61
CA TRP A 335 -22.95 4.40 -12.25
C TRP A 335 -23.01 5.92 -12.24
N PRO A 336 -23.73 6.53 -11.29
CA PRO A 336 -23.68 7.98 -11.10
C PRO A 336 -22.28 8.44 -10.66
N LEU A 337 -21.99 9.71 -10.95
CA LEU A 337 -20.72 10.37 -10.64
C LEU A 337 -20.93 11.53 -9.68
N TYR A 338 -20.14 11.58 -8.62
CA TYR A 338 -20.07 12.73 -7.71
C TYR A 338 -18.69 13.35 -7.77
N MET A 339 -18.60 14.68 -7.79
CA MET A 339 -17.34 15.40 -7.61
C MET A 339 -17.43 16.29 -6.38
N SER A 340 -16.43 16.20 -5.50
CA SER A 340 -16.42 16.93 -4.23
C SER A 340 -15.33 17.99 -4.15
N THR A 341 -15.67 19.16 -3.61
CA THR A 341 -14.71 20.25 -3.35
C THR A 341 -15.07 21.03 -2.08
N LYS A 342 -14.28 22.04 -1.74
CA LYS A 342 -14.62 23.08 -0.76
C LYS A 342 -14.75 24.47 -1.43
N ASN A 343 -15.45 24.56 -2.57
CA ASN A 343 -15.60 25.81 -3.36
C ASN A 343 -16.30 26.97 -2.62
N THR A 344 -17.02 26.73 -1.51
CA THR A 344 -17.53 27.81 -0.66
C THR A 344 -16.43 28.61 0.02
N ILE A 345 -15.29 27.97 0.30
CA ILE A 345 -14.09 28.55 0.90
C ILE A 345 -13.08 28.92 -0.20
N LEU A 346 -12.68 27.95 -1.01
CA LEU A 346 -11.73 28.16 -2.12
C LEU A 346 -12.47 28.57 -3.40
N LYS A 347 -13.10 29.76 -3.36
CA LYS A 347 -14.04 30.22 -4.41
C LYS A 347 -13.45 30.22 -5.82
N ALA A 348 -12.19 30.61 -5.97
CA ALA A 348 -11.51 30.58 -7.27
C ALA A 348 -10.93 29.18 -7.58
N TYR A 349 -10.11 28.64 -6.68
CA TYR A 349 -9.37 27.40 -6.93
C TYR A 349 -10.29 26.18 -7.10
N ASP A 350 -11.16 25.91 -6.12
CA ASP A 350 -12.11 24.79 -6.17
C ASP A 350 -13.33 25.12 -7.04
N GLY A 351 -13.66 26.41 -7.18
CA GLY A 351 -14.63 26.87 -8.17
C GLY A 351 -14.23 26.45 -9.58
N ARG A 352 -12.93 26.54 -9.93
CA ARG A 352 -12.44 26.16 -11.25
C ARG A 352 -12.64 24.67 -11.55
N PHE A 353 -12.44 23.79 -10.56
CA PHE A 353 -12.76 22.36 -10.70
C PHE A 353 -14.24 22.15 -10.98
N LYS A 354 -15.11 22.79 -10.19
CA LYS A 354 -16.57 22.71 -10.37
C LYS A 354 -16.97 23.14 -11.77
N ASP A 355 -16.54 24.33 -12.18
CA ASP A 355 -16.94 24.95 -13.44
C ASP A 355 -16.48 24.10 -14.64
N ILE A 356 -15.25 23.58 -14.63
CA ILE A 356 -14.73 22.72 -15.70
C ILE A 356 -15.55 21.42 -15.81
N PHE A 357 -15.84 20.76 -14.68
CA PHE A 357 -16.65 19.54 -14.70
C PHE A 357 -18.07 19.81 -15.21
N GLU A 358 -18.70 20.89 -14.77
CA GLU A 358 -20.06 21.28 -15.16
C GLU A 358 -20.11 21.62 -16.67
N GLU A 359 -19.13 22.39 -17.18
CA GLU A 359 -19.02 22.71 -18.60
C GLU A 359 -18.86 21.45 -19.48
N ILE A 360 -17.97 20.53 -19.08
CA ILE A 360 -17.71 19.29 -19.82
C ILE A 360 -18.93 18.37 -19.79
N PHE A 361 -19.58 18.25 -18.65
CA PHE A 361 -20.78 17.42 -18.49
C PHE A 361 -21.88 17.87 -19.44
N GLU A 362 -22.26 19.15 -19.37
CA GLU A 362 -23.35 19.72 -20.17
C GLU A 362 -23.07 19.64 -21.67
N LYS A 363 -21.82 19.92 -22.08
CA LYS A 363 -21.45 19.91 -23.50
C LYS A 363 -21.32 18.52 -24.11
N GLN A 364 -20.86 17.53 -23.34
CA GLN A 364 -20.37 16.27 -23.94
C GLN A 364 -20.98 14.99 -23.38
N TYR A 365 -21.32 14.94 -22.08
CA TYR A 365 -21.65 13.68 -21.42
C TYR A 365 -23.11 13.55 -21.00
N LYS A 366 -23.82 14.67 -20.82
CA LYS A 366 -25.22 14.67 -20.40
C LYS A 366 -26.12 13.75 -21.24
N PRO A 367 -26.05 13.73 -22.59
CA PRO A 367 -26.91 12.84 -23.39
C PRO A 367 -26.71 11.35 -23.10
N GLU A 368 -25.46 10.90 -22.90
CA GLU A 368 -25.18 9.49 -22.62
C GLU A 368 -25.54 9.13 -21.16
N PHE A 369 -25.34 10.06 -20.21
CA PHE A 369 -25.77 9.88 -18.83
C PHE A 369 -27.29 9.75 -18.72
N ASP A 370 -28.05 10.63 -19.40
CA ASP A 370 -29.52 10.57 -19.46
C ASP A 370 -30.00 9.24 -20.05
N LYS A 371 -29.37 8.78 -21.15
CA LYS A 371 -29.67 7.48 -21.80
C LYS A 371 -29.40 6.29 -20.89
N LEU A 372 -28.33 6.33 -20.10
CA LEU A 372 -27.97 5.28 -19.14
C LEU A 372 -28.71 5.39 -17.81
N LYS A 373 -29.51 6.46 -17.61
CA LYS A 373 -30.24 6.77 -16.38
C LYS A 373 -29.32 6.92 -15.16
N ILE A 374 -28.18 7.56 -15.38
CA ILE A 374 -27.21 7.95 -14.34
C ILE A 374 -27.08 9.48 -14.34
N TRP A 375 -26.52 10.04 -13.28
CA TRP A 375 -26.38 11.50 -13.12
C TRP A 375 -24.96 11.90 -12.70
N TYR A 376 -24.65 13.16 -12.91
CA TYR A 376 -23.48 13.83 -12.34
C TYR A 376 -23.95 14.87 -11.33
N GLU A 377 -23.27 14.96 -10.18
CA GLU A 377 -23.53 15.99 -9.20
C GLU A 377 -22.24 16.50 -8.53
N HIS A 378 -22.15 17.82 -8.35
CA HIS A 378 -21.15 18.44 -7.48
C HIS A 378 -21.66 18.51 -6.03
N ARG A 379 -20.81 18.19 -5.07
CA ARG A 379 -21.11 18.28 -3.63
C ARG A 379 -19.99 19.00 -2.89
N LEU A 380 -20.32 19.63 -1.76
CA LEU A 380 -19.29 20.01 -0.80
C LEU A 380 -18.70 18.76 -0.17
N ILE A 381 -17.39 18.76 0.09
CA ILE A 381 -16.68 17.58 0.60
C ILE A 381 -17.26 17.06 1.92
N ASP A 382 -17.68 17.95 2.82
CA ASP A 382 -18.26 17.62 4.13
C ASP A 382 -19.63 16.93 3.98
N ASP A 383 -20.44 17.42 3.04
CA ASP A 383 -21.73 16.80 2.71
C ASP A 383 -21.52 15.45 2.02
N MET A 384 -20.52 15.36 1.14
CA MET A 384 -20.21 14.15 0.39
C MET A 384 -19.75 13.02 1.32
N VAL A 385 -18.83 13.28 2.27
CA VAL A 385 -18.40 12.25 3.24
C VAL A 385 -19.56 11.77 4.11
N ALA A 386 -20.48 12.67 4.50
CA ALA A 386 -21.67 12.32 5.26
C ALA A 386 -22.65 11.46 4.43
N GLN A 387 -22.85 11.81 3.16
CA GLN A 387 -23.66 11.02 2.22
C GLN A 387 -23.08 9.63 1.99
N VAL A 388 -21.76 9.53 1.79
CA VAL A 388 -21.04 8.28 1.55
C VAL A 388 -21.28 7.29 2.70
N LEU A 389 -21.12 7.74 3.95
CA LEU A 389 -21.34 6.90 5.14
C LEU A 389 -22.77 6.35 5.26
N LYS A 390 -23.77 7.09 4.75
CA LYS A 390 -25.19 6.69 4.78
C LYS A 390 -25.66 6.00 3.50
N SER A 391 -24.82 5.95 2.47
CA SER A 391 -25.15 5.36 1.17
C SER A 391 -25.07 3.84 1.19
N SER A 392 -25.56 3.22 0.11
CA SER A 392 -25.35 1.79 -0.16
C SER A 392 -24.14 1.51 -1.06
N GLY A 393 -23.36 2.53 -1.41
CA GLY A 393 -22.34 2.47 -2.47
C GLY A 393 -22.94 2.56 -3.88
N GLY A 394 -22.19 2.11 -4.90
CA GLY A 394 -22.64 2.01 -6.29
C GLY A 394 -22.48 3.30 -7.10
N PHE A 395 -21.44 4.07 -6.84
CA PHE A 395 -21.14 5.32 -7.54
C PHE A 395 -19.64 5.53 -7.72
N VAL A 396 -19.29 6.38 -8.68
CA VAL A 396 -17.94 6.92 -8.84
C VAL A 396 -17.86 8.24 -8.07
N TRP A 397 -16.79 8.43 -7.31
CA TRP A 397 -16.51 9.64 -6.57
C TRP A 397 -15.19 10.24 -7.04
N ALA A 398 -15.29 11.31 -7.82
CA ALA A 398 -14.17 12.13 -8.23
C ALA A 398 -13.69 13.01 -7.06
N CYS A 399 -12.47 12.76 -6.61
CA CYS A 399 -11.82 13.48 -5.53
C CYS A 399 -10.62 14.27 -6.05
N LYS A 400 -10.44 15.47 -5.51
CA LYS A 400 -9.16 16.19 -5.62
C LYS A 400 -8.02 15.35 -5.04
N ASN A 401 -6.78 15.77 -5.29
CA ASN A 401 -5.61 14.93 -5.03
C ASN A 401 -5.53 14.45 -3.58
N TYR A 402 -5.63 15.39 -2.63
CA TYR A 402 -5.56 15.10 -1.19
C TYR A 402 -6.77 14.31 -0.69
N ASP A 403 -7.98 14.75 -1.06
CA ASP A 403 -9.22 14.07 -0.65
C ASP A 403 -9.22 12.62 -1.13
N GLY A 404 -8.79 12.37 -2.37
CA GLY A 404 -8.75 11.03 -2.95
C GLY A 404 -7.71 10.13 -2.30
N ASP A 405 -6.60 10.68 -1.81
CA ASP A 405 -5.61 9.92 -1.05
C ASP A 405 -6.21 9.42 0.27
N VAL A 406 -6.63 10.36 1.12
CA VAL A 406 -7.17 10.08 2.46
C VAL A 406 -8.40 9.17 2.38
N GLN A 407 -9.33 9.49 1.49
CA GLN A 407 -10.61 8.80 1.43
C GLN A 407 -10.51 7.41 0.81
N SER A 408 -9.57 7.20 -0.12
CA SER A 408 -9.36 5.87 -0.69
C SER A 408 -8.88 4.87 0.35
N ASP A 409 -8.07 5.31 1.32
CA ASP A 409 -7.61 4.48 2.42
C ASP A 409 -8.74 4.16 3.41
N ILE A 410 -9.60 5.15 3.72
CA ILE A 410 -10.81 4.93 4.52
C ILE A 410 -11.74 3.92 3.86
N LEU A 411 -11.95 4.01 2.54
CA LEU A 411 -12.76 3.02 1.83
C LEU A 411 -12.10 1.65 1.83
N ALA A 412 -10.80 1.56 1.57
CA ALA A 412 -10.09 0.28 1.59
C ALA A 412 -10.23 -0.44 2.94
N GLN A 413 -10.08 0.30 4.05
CA GLN A 413 -10.26 -0.26 5.38
C GLN A 413 -11.74 -0.56 5.69
N GLY A 414 -12.65 0.30 5.22
CA GLY A 414 -14.10 0.12 5.41
C GLY A 414 -14.69 -1.07 4.67
N PHE A 415 -14.07 -1.46 3.54
CA PHE A 415 -14.38 -2.68 2.79
C PHE A 415 -13.56 -3.91 3.21
N GLY A 416 -12.77 -3.80 4.30
CA GLY A 416 -12.12 -4.93 4.97
C GLY A 416 -10.60 -4.77 5.08
N SER A 417 -9.90 -4.72 3.95
CA SER A 417 -8.43 -4.72 3.90
C SER A 417 -7.91 -3.95 2.69
N LEU A 418 -6.75 -3.29 2.84
CA LEU A 418 -5.99 -2.73 1.72
C LEU A 418 -5.63 -3.78 0.65
N GLY A 419 -5.52 -5.06 1.03
CA GLY A 419 -5.32 -6.18 0.10
C GLY A 419 -6.53 -6.48 -0.80
N LEU A 420 -7.68 -5.87 -0.51
CA LEU A 420 -8.92 -5.94 -1.30
C LEU A 420 -9.20 -4.62 -2.03
N MET A 421 -8.19 -3.87 -2.43
CA MET A 421 -8.36 -2.62 -3.16
C MET A 421 -7.57 -2.65 -4.47
N THR A 422 -8.28 -2.47 -5.59
CA THR A 422 -7.65 -2.29 -6.91
C THR A 422 -7.20 -0.84 -7.09
N SER A 423 -6.21 -0.61 -7.95
CA SER A 423 -5.78 0.73 -8.34
C SER A 423 -5.43 0.74 -9.84
N VAL A 424 -6.12 1.57 -10.62
CA VAL A 424 -5.87 1.69 -12.07
C VAL A 424 -5.76 3.16 -12.44
N LEU A 425 -4.59 3.59 -12.90
CA LEU A 425 -4.42 4.86 -13.58
C LEU A 425 -5.02 4.77 -14.98
N VAL A 426 -5.98 5.64 -15.29
CA VAL A 426 -6.60 5.75 -16.61
C VAL A 426 -6.25 7.10 -17.22
N CYS A 427 -5.60 7.07 -18.39
CA CYS A 427 -5.25 8.27 -19.14
C CYS A 427 -6.49 8.85 -19.86
N PRO A 428 -6.51 10.16 -20.15
CA PRO A 428 -7.64 10.81 -20.81
C PRO A 428 -7.83 10.40 -22.28
N ASP A 429 -6.86 9.71 -22.88
CA ASP A 429 -6.94 9.16 -24.24
C ASP A 429 -7.92 7.98 -24.38
N GLY A 430 -8.45 7.49 -23.25
CA GLY A 430 -9.37 6.35 -23.18
C GLY A 430 -8.73 5.01 -23.54
N LYS A 431 -7.41 4.94 -23.66
CA LYS A 431 -6.64 3.78 -24.13
C LYS A 431 -5.52 3.39 -23.19
N THR A 432 -4.77 4.34 -22.64
CA THR A 432 -3.57 4.03 -21.84
C THR A 432 -3.94 3.82 -20.39
N ILE A 433 -3.53 2.68 -19.81
CA ILE A 433 -3.69 2.39 -18.39
C ILE A 433 -2.40 1.87 -17.74
N GLU A 434 -2.31 2.07 -16.43
CA GLU A 434 -1.36 1.39 -15.55
C GLU A 434 -2.14 0.83 -14.36
N ALA A 435 -2.05 -0.48 -14.13
CA ALA A 435 -2.73 -1.17 -13.04
C ALA A 435 -1.73 -1.61 -11.96
N GLU A 436 -1.99 -1.22 -10.71
CA GLU A 436 -1.19 -1.54 -9.54
C GLU A 436 -2.07 -2.01 -8.36
N ALA A 437 -1.44 -2.59 -7.34
CA ALA A 437 -2.07 -2.73 -6.04
C ALA A 437 -2.14 -1.37 -5.34
N ALA A 438 -3.22 -1.09 -4.59
CA ALA A 438 -3.33 0.18 -3.88
C ALA A 438 -2.36 0.31 -2.67
N HIS A 439 -1.82 -0.81 -2.18
CA HIS A 439 -0.94 -0.87 -1.02
C HIS A 439 0.55 -0.78 -1.38
N GLY A 440 1.40 -0.51 -0.38
CA GLY A 440 2.85 -0.52 -0.52
C GLY A 440 3.47 -1.92 -0.56
N THR A 441 4.77 -2.01 -0.32
CA THR A 441 5.62 -3.20 -0.48
C THR A 441 5.53 -4.23 0.67
N VAL A 442 4.73 -3.91 1.70
CA VAL A 442 4.50 -4.74 2.90
C VAL A 442 5.80 -5.08 3.65
N THR A 443 6.65 -4.07 3.85
CA THR A 443 7.98 -4.16 4.52
C THR A 443 7.98 -5.00 5.78
N ARG A 444 6.97 -4.84 6.67
CA ARG A 444 6.89 -5.59 7.93
C ARG A 444 6.88 -7.11 7.69
N HIS A 445 6.15 -7.57 6.69
CA HIS A 445 6.11 -9.00 6.34
C HIS A 445 7.42 -9.42 5.67
N TYR A 446 8.00 -8.57 4.82
CA TYR A 446 9.31 -8.84 4.23
C TYR A 446 10.41 -9.05 5.28
N ARG A 447 10.41 -8.28 6.39
CA ARG A 447 11.37 -8.48 7.49
C ARG A 447 11.21 -9.83 8.18
N GLU A 448 9.99 -10.34 8.32
CA GLU A 448 9.74 -11.68 8.86
C GLU A 448 10.18 -12.76 7.86
N HIS A 449 9.92 -12.56 6.56
CA HIS A 449 10.40 -13.43 5.50
C HIS A 449 11.94 -13.51 5.47
N GLN A 450 12.65 -12.38 5.59
CA GLN A 450 14.12 -12.35 5.69
C GLN A 450 14.65 -13.14 6.90
N ARG A 451 13.86 -13.31 7.95
CA ARG A 451 14.18 -14.12 9.14
C ARG A 451 13.79 -15.59 8.99
N GLY A 452 13.30 -16.02 7.81
CA GLY A 452 12.81 -17.36 7.55
C GLY A 452 11.48 -17.68 8.25
N ARG A 453 10.74 -16.66 8.73
CA ARG A 453 9.44 -16.85 9.37
C ARG A 453 8.32 -16.80 8.35
N GLN A 454 7.26 -17.56 8.61
CA GLN A 454 6.07 -17.57 7.76
C GLN A 454 5.36 -16.21 7.79
N THR A 455 4.84 -15.79 6.62
CA THR A 455 4.06 -14.57 6.45
C THR A 455 2.66 -14.93 5.94
N SER A 456 1.69 -14.03 6.13
CA SER A 456 0.35 -14.16 5.56
C SER A 456 -0.02 -12.82 4.92
N THR A 457 0.60 -12.54 3.78
CA THR A 457 0.40 -11.34 2.97
C THR A 457 -0.67 -11.62 1.93
N ASN A 458 -1.68 -10.77 1.85
CA ASN A 458 -2.76 -10.89 0.88
C ASN A 458 -2.27 -10.53 -0.54
N PRO A 459 -2.29 -11.48 -1.51
CA PRO A 459 -1.84 -11.22 -2.88
C PRO A 459 -2.95 -10.72 -3.81
N ILE A 460 -4.21 -10.63 -3.37
CA ILE A 460 -5.37 -10.43 -4.25
C ILE A 460 -5.26 -9.13 -5.05
N ALA A 461 -4.94 -8.00 -4.41
CA ALA A 461 -4.75 -6.73 -5.13
C ALA A 461 -3.63 -6.81 -6.19
N SER A 462 -2.55 -7.56 -5.93
CA SER A 462 -1.47 -7.77 -6.91
C SER A 462 -1.91 -8.67 -8.07
N ILE A 463 -2.75 -9.68 -7.81
CA ILE A 463 -3.37 -10.50 -8.87
C ILE A 463 -4.31 -9.63 -9.71
N PHE A 464 -5.09 -8.75 -9.07
CA PHE A 464 -6.02 -7.88 -9.76
C PHE A 464 -5.31 -6.81 -10.62
N ALA A 465 -4.12 -6.38 -10.24
CA ALA A 465 -3.29 -5.54 -11.11
C ALA A 465 -3.01 -6.25 -12.46
N TRP A 466 -2.60 -7.53 -12.41
CA TRP A 466 -2.42 -8.36 -13.60
C TRP A 466 -3.71 -8.55 -14.39
N THR A 467 -4.80 -8.97 -13.76
CA THR A 467 -6.05 -9.27 -14.47
C THR A 467 -6.63 -8.02 -15.12
N ARG A 468 -6.57 -6.85 -14.47
CA ARG A 468 -7.04 -5.57 -15.03
C ARG A 468 -6.20 -5.14 -16.24
N GLY A 469 -4.88 -5.26 -16.15
CA GLY A 469 -4.00 -5.02 -17.30
C GLY A 469 -4.32 -5.95 -18.48
N LEU A 470 -4.42 -7.25 -18.23
CA LEU A 470 -4.72 -8.25 -19.27
C LEU A 470 -6.14 -8.12 -19.83
N GLU A 471 -7.14 -7.80 -19.01
CA GLU A 471 -8.52 -7.57 -19.46
C GLU A 471 -8.57 -6.36 -20.39
N HIS A 472 -7.87 -5.28 -20.05
CA HIS A 472 -7.80 -4.10 -20.89
C HIS A 472 -7.00 -4.34 -22.17
N ARG A 473 -5.89 -5.08 -22.10
CA ARG A 473 -5.17 -5.55 -23.31
C ARG A 473 -6.10 -6.36 -24.21
N GLY A 474 -6.89 -7.27 -23.62
CA GLY A 474 -7.89 -8.06 -24.33
C GLY A 474 -8.97 -7.20 -24.98
N LYS A 475 -9.42 -6.13 -24.32
CA LYS A 475 -10.36 -5.15 -24.89
C LYS A 475 -9.75 -4.42 -26.09
N LEU A 476 -8.50 -3.97 -25.98
CA LEU A 476 -7.81 -3.26 -27.06
C LEU A 476 -7.52 -4.17 -28.27
N ASP A 477 -7.26 -5.46 -28.03
CA ASP A 477 -6.98 -6.45 -29.09
C ASP A 477 -8.26 -7.14 -29.63
N GLY A 478 -9.42 -6.96 -28.99
CA GLY A 478 -10.62 -7.75 -29.28
C GLY A 478 -10.50 -9.23 -28.86
N ASN A 479 -9.58 -9.54 -27.95
CA ASN A 479 -9.30 -10.89 -27.48
C ASN A 479 -10.22 -11.30 -26.32
N THR A 480 -11.34 -11.95 -26.67
CA THR A 480 -12.35 -12.38 -25.69
C THR A 480 -11.89 -13.47 -24.74
N ASP A 481 -10.93 -14.31 -25.14
CA ASP A 481 -10.41 -15.39 -24.29
C ASP A 481 -9.52 -14.82 -23.18
N LEU A 482 -8.71 -13.80 -23.49
CA LEU A 482 -7.92 -13.10 -22.49
C LEU A 482 -8.81 -12.39 -21.47
N MET A 483 -9.88 -11.71 -21.93
CA MET A 483 -10.85 -11.06 -21.03
C MET A 483 -11.54 -12.09 -20.12
N LYS A 484 -11.99 -13.23 -20.67
CA LYS A 484 -12.61 -14.31 -19.88
C LYS A 484 -11.63 -14.91 -18.86
N PHE A 485 -10.36 -15.09 -19.23
CA PHE A 485 -9.33 -15.59 -18.33
C PHE A 485 -9.13 -14.63 -17.15
N SER A 486 -8.95 -13.33 -17.41
CA SER A 486 -8.83 -12.32 -16.35
C SER A 486 -10.03 -12.35 -15.40
N GLN A 487 -11.25 -12.35 -15.93
CA GLN A 487 -12.48 -12.42 -15.13
C GLN A 487 -12.61 -13.73 -14.35
N THR A 488 -12.12 -14.84 -14.90
CA THR A 488 -12.12 -16.14 -14.21
C THR A 488 -11.15 -16.12 -13.04
N LEU A 489 -9.94 -15.58 -13.22
CA LEU A 489 -8.96 -15.47 -12.14
C LEU A 489 -9.45 -14.56 -11.01
N GLU A 490 -10.10 -13.42 -11.33
CA GLU A 490 -10.73 -12.56 -10.32
C GLU A 490 -11.82 -13.31 -9.53
N LYS A 491 -12.70 -14.05 -10.22
CA LYS A 491 -13.74 -14.86 -9.57
C LYS A 491 -13.15 -15.95 -8.69
N VAL A 492 -12.05 -16.59 -9.10
CA VAL A 492 -11.36 -17.61 -8.31
C VAL A 492 -10.80 -17.02 -7.02
N CYS A 493 -10.24 -15.82 -7.06
CA CYS A 493 -9.75 -15.14 -5.85
C CYS A 493 -10.89 -14.91 -4.84
N VAL A 494 -12.00 -14.32 -5.30
CA VAL A 494 -13.18 -14.06 -4.47
C VAL A 494 -13.78 -15.36 -3.93
N ALA A 495 -13.97 -16.37 -4.79
CA ALA A 495 -14.52 -17.66 -4.39
C ALA A 495 -13.62 -18.40 -3.39
N THR A 496 -12.29 -18.26 -3.50
CA THR A 496 -11.34 -18.88 -2.55
C THR A 496 -11.54 -18.30 -1.15
N VAL A 497 -11.68 -16.97 -1.04
CA VAL A 497 -12.00 -16.29 0.22
C VAL A 497 -13.39 -16.67 0.73
N GLU A 498 -14.41 -16.66 -0.13
CA GLU A 498 -15.79 -17.01 0.23
C GLU A 498 -15.93 -18.47 0.69
N ASN A 499 -15.06 -19.37 0.23
CA ASN A 499 -14.97 -20.77 0.67
C ASN A 499 -14.15 -20.95 1.97
N GLY A 500 -13.72 -19.87 2.63
CA GLY A 500 -13.07 -19.90 3.93
C GLY A 500 -11.55 -19.98 3.91
N VAL A 501 -10.91 -20.08 2.73
CA VAL A 501 -9.45 -20.04 2.60
C VAL A 501 -9.05 -18.59 2.41
N MET A 502 -8.34 -18.00 3.37
CA MET A 502 -7.97 -16.58 3.33
C MET A 502 -6.69 -16.27 4.11
N THR A 503 -6.14 -15.07 3.90
CA THR A 503 -4.98 -14.56 4.64
C THR A 503 -5.38 -13.90 5.95
N LYS A 504 -4.39 -13.65 6.82
CA LYS A 504 -4.58 -13.20 8.21
C LYS A 504 -5.34 -11.89 8.33
N ASP A 505 -5.13 -10.96 7.41
CA ASP A 505 -5.83 -9.68 7.34
C ASP A 505 -7.35 -9.89 7.20
N LEU A 506 -7.76 -10.78 6.30
CA LEU A 506 -9.17 -11.08 6.04
C LEU A 506 -9.83 -11.86 7.18
N ALA A 507 -9.13 -12.86 7.73
CA ALA A 507 -9.59 -13.57 8.92
C ALA A 507 -9.75 -12.61 10.11
N GLY A 508 -8.86 -11.61 10.21
CA GLY A 508 -8.93 -10.53 11.20
C GLY A 508 -10.23 -9.74 11.13
N CYS A 509 -10.78 -9.50 9.93
CA CYS A 509 -12.07 -8.84 9.74
C CYS A 509 -13.25 -9.65 10.28
N ILE A 510 -13.15 -10.98 10.28
CA ILE A 510 -14.22 -11.89 10.72
C ILE A 510 -14.13 -12.17 12.22
N HIS A 511 -12.94 -12.52 12.70
CA HIS A 511 -12.74 -13.08 14.04
C HIS A 511 -12.06 -12.12 15.02
N GLY A 512 -11.56 -10.98 14.54
CA GLY A 512 -10.65 -10.11 15.28
C GLY A 512 -9.22 -10.64 15.25
N LEU A 513 -8.24 -9.76 15.01
CA LEU A 513 -6.84 -10.15 14.79
C LEU A 513 -6.23 -10.94 15.96
N ALA A 514 -6.65 -10.68 17.20
CA ALA A 514 -6.17 -11.36 18.39
C ALA A 514 -6.61 -12.83 18.48
N ASN A 515 -7.72 -13.18 17.84
CA ASN A 515 -8.30 -14.54 17.90
C ASN A 515 -7.87 -15.41 16.69
N CYS A 516 -7.20 -14.82 15.71
CA CYS A 516 -6.83 -15.51 14.48
C CYS A 516 -5.63 -16.45 14.68
N LYS A 517 -5.81 -17.72 14.32
CA LYS A 517 -4.77 -18.76 14.34
C LYS A 517 -4.46 -19.30 12.94
N LEU A 518 -3.15 -19.49 12.67
CA LEU A 518 -2.66 -20.04 11.40
C LEU A 518 -3.15 -21.49 11.25
N ASN A 519 -3.58 -21.86 10.05
CA ASN A 519 -4.15 -23.15 9.66
C ASN A 519 -5.50 -23.51 10.31
N GLU A 520 -6.11 -22.58 11.03
CA GLU A 520 -7.47 -22.70 11.56
C GLU A 520 -8.38 -21.64 10.94
N HIS A 521 -7.96 -20.37 11.02
CA HIS A 521 -8.74 -19.22 10.52
C HIS A 521 -8.15 -18.62 9.24
N TYR A 522 -6.83 -18.75 9.05
CA TYR A 522 -6.13 -18.21 7.90
C TYR A 522 -4.95 -19.11 7.51
N VAL A 523 -4.45 -18.92 6.29
CA VAL A 523 -3.27 -19.62 5.76
C VAL A 523 -2.11 -18.66 5.51
N ASN A 524 -0.89 -19.19 5.38
CA ASN A 524 0.27 -18.38 5.02
C ASN A 524 0.21 -17.94 3.54
N THR A 525 1.10 -17.05 3.13
CA THR A 525 1.14 -16.47 1.77
C THR A 525 1.27 -17.54 0.68
N SER A 526 2.13 -18.53 0.89
CA SER A 526 2.38 -19.59 -0.10
C SER A 526 1.15 -20.49 -0.26
N ASP A 527 0.61 -20.98 0.85
CA ASP A 527 -0.56 -21.87 0.86
C ASP A 527 -1.78 -21.19 0.25
N PHE A 528 -1.95 -19.88 0.49
CA PHE A 528 -3.02 -19.10 -0.13
C PHE A 528 -2.86 -18.99 -1.66
N LEU A 529 -1.65 -18.68 -2.12
CA LEU A 529 -1.32 -18.61 -3.54
C LEU A 529 -1.49 -19.97 -4.24
N ASP A 530 -1.09 -21.06 -3.59
CA ASP A 530 -1.27 -22.42 -4.07
C ASP A 530 -2.76 -22.84 -4.11
N ALA A 531 -3.56 -22.39 -3.15
CA ALA A 531 -5.01 -22.58 -3.18
C ALA A 531 -5.64 -21.85 -4.37
N ILE A 532 -5.26 -20.60 -4.63
CA ILE A 532 -5.72 -19.84 -5.81
C ILE A 532 -5.32 -20.57 -7.10
N ARG A 533 -4.05 -21.00 -7.21
CA ARG A 533 -3.56 -21.75 -8.38
C ARG A 533 -4.37 -23.02 -8.61
N THR A 534 -4.57 -23.82 -7.56
CA THR A 534 -5.33 -25.07 -7.63
C THR A 534 -6.78 -24.83 -8.07
N ASN A 535 -7.40 -23.78 -7.54
CA ASN A 535 -8.77 -23.42 -7.89
C ASN A 535 -8.86 -22.84 -9.32
N LEU A 536 -7.83 -22.13 -9.79
CA LEU A 536 -7.74 -21.67 -11.17
C LEU A 536 -7.60 -22.84 -12.14
N ASP A 537 -6.70 -23.78 -11.88
CA ASP A 537 -6.51 -24.98 -12.71
C ASP A 537 -7.82 -25.76 -12.83
N LYS A 538 -8.55 -25.95 -11.72
CA LYS A 538 -9.90 -26.53 -11.72
C LYS A 538 -10.90 -25.73 -12.57
N ALA A 539 -10.92 -24.41 -12.43
CA ALA A 539 -11.84 -23.55 -13.18
C ALA A 539 -11.54 -23.55 -14.70
N LEU A 540 -10.28 -23.77 -15.08
CA LEU A 540 -9.82 -23.89 -16.46
C LEU A 540 -9.87 -25.34 -17.00
N GLY A 541 -10.27 -26.31 -16.18
CA GLY A 541 -10.37 -27.72 -16.55
C GLY A 541 -9.01 -28.40 -16.78
N LYS A 542 -7.98 -28.01 -16.04
CA LYS A 542 -6.61 -28.55 -16.11
C LYS A 542 -6.36 -29.68 -15.12
#